data_AF-R9MUX4-F1
#
_entry.id   AF-R9MUX4-F1
#
_cell.length_a   1.000
_cell.length_b   1.000
_cell.length_c   1.000
_cell.angle_alpha   90.00
_cell.angle_beta   90.00
_cell.angle_gamma   90.00
#
_symmetry.space_group_name_H-M   'P 1'
#
loop_
_entity.id
_entity.type
_entity.pdbx_description
1 polymer ?
#
loop_
_entity_poly.entity_id
_entity_poly.type
_entity_poly.pdbx_seq_one_letter_code
_entity_poly.pdbx_strand_id
1 'polypeptide(L)'
;MKTCEIVRDLLPLYIDGVCLEGSRELVEEHLKECEACRREYQMMKLPALEEESKEDFAAVEEQLLKEGKEQIETGVRRRIMDRLLWADVFFNIFFLCLGMKVKNLFLNAIELPWYGKSMSYDELNMQEDFQTFLQFTSIIMGCFLFLICDLAIWALKKRKGENFRMFSDYTLTLSLFLKSLYAVIMAMVGFFYLYNELAGLCG
;
A
#
# COMPACT_ATOMS: atom_id res chain seq x y z
N MET A 1 15.28 59.92 -35.39
CA MET A 1 15.75 59.92 -33.98
C MET A 1 14.59 59.92 -32.97
N LYS A 2 13.69 60.92 -32.96
CA LYS A 2 12.57 60.95 -31.99
C LYS A 2 11.66 59.71 -31.99
N THR A 3 11.45 59.07 -33.14
CA THR A 3 10.67 57.83 -33.25
C THR A 3 11.40 56.61 -32.69
N CYS A 4 12.74 56.58 -32.72
CA CYS A 4 13.54 55.50 -32.15
C CYS A 4 13.51 55.54 -30.61
N GLU A 5 13.49 56.73 -30.01
CA GLU A 5 13.35 56.90 -28.55
C GLU A 5 12.02 56.34 -28.07
N ILE A 6 10.92 56.70 -28.74
CA ILE A 6 9.58 56.18 -28.45
C ILE A 6 9.53 54.66 -28.61
N VAL A 7 10.11 54.10 -29.68
CA VAL A 7 10.12 52.65 -29.89
C VAL A 7 10.97 51.94 -28.85
N ARG A 8 12.12 52.51 -28.44
CA ARG A 8 12.96 51.96 -27.37
C ARG A 8 12.25 51.91 -26.02
N ASP A 9 11.47 52.93 -25.69
CA ASP A 9 10.66 52.94 -24.47
C ASP A 9 9.52 51.90 -24.53
N LEU A 10 9.00 51.66 -25.73
CA LEU A 10 7.94 50.67 -25.97
C LEU A 10 8.45 49.23 -26.14
N LEU A 11 9.74 49.02 -26.43
CA LEU A 11 10.31 47.70 -26.71
C LEU A 11 10.11 46.67 -25.58
N PRO A 12 10.32 47.00 -24.28
CA PRO A 12 10.06 46.08 -23.19
C PRO A 12 8.59 45.66 -23.13
N LEU A 13 7.68 46.63 -23.21
CA LEU A 13 6.22 46.39 -23.20
C LEU A 13 5.75 45.57 -24.41
N TYR A 14 6.42 45.76 -25.56
CA TYR A 14 6.17 45.00 -26.78
C TYR A 14 6.66 43.55 -26.68
N ILE A 15 7.80 43.31 -26.02
CA ILE A 15 8.33 41.96 -25.73
C ILE A 15 7.41 41.22 -24.76
N ASP A 16 6.93 41.90 -23.72
CA ASP A 16 5.98 41.35 -22.74
C ASP A 16 4.55 41.19 -23.29
N GLY A 17 4.29 41.64 -24.53
CA GLY A 17 3.01 41.47 -25.21
C GLY A 17 1.84 42.31 -24.66
N VAL A 18 2.12 43.32 -23.83
CA VAL A 18 1.11 44.15 -23.15
C VAL A 18 0.79 45.46 -23.88
N CYS A 19 1.39 45.71 -25.04
CA CYS A 19 1.08 46.88 -25.88
C CYS A 19 -0.32 46.79 -26.52
N LEU A 20 -1.04 47.91 -26.53
CA LEU A 20 -2.26 48.10 -27.32
C LEU A 20 -1.96 48.01 -28.84
N GLU A 21 -2.93 47.57 -29.64
CA GLU A 21 -2.78 47.33 -31.09
C GLU A 21 -2.12 48.50 -31.83
N GLY A 22 -2.58 49.73 -31.62
CA GLY A 22 -2.00 50.90 -32.30
C GLY A 22 -0.54 51.20 -31.92
N SER A 23 -0.10 50.83 -30.71
CA SER A 23 1.32 50.94 -30.30
C SER A 23 2.14 49.77 -30.83
N ARG A 24 1.52 48.60 -30.97
CA ARG A 24 2.14 47.39 -31.51
C ARG A 24 2.46 47.54 -33.01
N GLU A 25 1.52 48.05 -33.80
CA GLU A 25 1.70 48.33 -35.23
C GLU A 25 2.86 49.31 -35.47
N LEU A 26 2.95 50.36 -34.65
CA LEU A 26 4.01 51.37 -34.72
C LEU A 26 5.41 50.78 -34.46
N VAL A 27 5.52 49.88 -33.47
CA VAL A 27 6.79 49.17 -33.18
C VAL A 27 7.14 48.22 -34.32
N GLU A 28 6.17 47.49 -34.87
CA GLU A 28 6.38 46.55 -35.99
C GLU A 28 6.81 47.22 -37.29
N GLU A 29 6.18 48.35 -37.66
CA GLU A 29 6.61 49.16 -38.80
C GLU A 29 8.03 49.71 -38.59
N HIS A 30 8.34 50.22 -37.39
CA HIS A 30 9.66 50.78 -37.14
C HIS A 30 10.78 49.73 -37.14
N LEU A 31 10.51 48.53 -36.62
CA LEU A 31 11.47 47.42 -36.63
C LEU A 31 11.80 46.95 -38.05
N LYS A 32 10.89 47.13 -39.03
CA LYS A 32 11.14 46.82 -40.45
C LYS A 32 12.14 47.79 -41.10
N GLU A 33 12.11 49.06 -40.70
CA GLU A 33 12.94 50.10 -41.32
C GLU A 33 14.24 50.42 -40.54
N CYS A 34 14.30 50.14 -39.24
CA CYS A 34 15.43 50.54 -38.39
C CYS A 34 16.24 49.34 -37.86
N GLU A 35 17.47 49.17 -38.35
CA GLU A 35 18.38 48.12 -37.87
C GLU A 35 18.84 48.29 -36.43
N ALA A 36 18.99 49.53 -35.93
CA ALA A 36 19.45 49.79 -34.57
C ALA A 36 18.44 49.29 -33.53
N CYS A 37 17.16 49.66 -33.71
CA CYS A 37 16.06 49.21 -32.85
C CYS A 37 15.83 47.70 -32.97
N ARG A 38 16.06 47.11 -34.16
CA ARG A 38 15.98 45.66 -34.37
C ARG A 38 17.04 44.89 -33.59
N ARG A 39 18.27 45.39 -33.54
CA ARG A 39 19.35 44.78 -32.73
C ARG A 39 19.04 44.84 -31.24
N GLU A 40 18.52 45.95 -30.74
CA GLU A 40 18.13 46.10 -29.33
C GLU A 40 16.97 45.17 -28.96
N TYR A 41 15.94 45.07 -29.81
CA TYR A 41 14.86 44.10 -29.65
C TYR A 41 15.39 42.67 -29.51
N GLN A 42 16.32 42.25 -30.37
CA GLN A 42 16.90 40.91 -30.30
C GLN A 42 17.70 40.68 -29.02
N MET A 43 18.50 41.66 -28.58
CA MET A 43 19.27 41.55 -27.33
C MET A 43 18.39 41.48 -26.09
N MET A 44 17.25 42.18 -26.08
CA MET A 44 16.30 42.14 -24.95
C MET A 44 15.41 40.89 -24.97
N LYS A 45 15.14 40.32 -26.15
CA LYS A 45 14.32 39.10 -26.30
C LYS A 45 15.05 37.82 -25.90
N LEU A 46 16.38 37.76 -26.10
CA LEU A 46 17.21 36.59 -25.80
C LEU A 46 17.10 36.12 -24.33
N PRO A 47 17.26 37.00 -23.31
CA PRO A 47 17.12 36.62 -21.90
C PRO A 47 15.72 36.12 -21.55
N ALA A 48 14.66 36.75 -22.07
CA ALA A 48 13.28 36.34 -21.80
C ALA A 48 12.98 34.92 -22.30
N LEU A 49 13.49 34.56 -23.49
CA LEU A 49 13.36 33.20 -24.04
C LEU A 49 14.18 32.16 -23.23
N GLU A 50 15.32 32.56 -22.66
CA GLU A 50 16.10 31.69 -21.77
C GLU A 50 15.42 31.45 -20.42
N GLU A 51 14.69 32.42 -19.88
CA GLU A 51 13.93 32.27 -18.65
C GLU A 51 12.67 31.40 -18.86
N GLU A 52 11.88 31.69 -19.90
CA GLU A 52 10.72 30.85 -20.27
C GLU A 52 11.13 29.39 -20.52
N SER A 53 12.23 29.14 -21.23
CA SER A 53 12.71 27.78 -21.49
C SER A 53 13.26 27.07 -20.25
N LYS A 54 13.81 27.79 -19.27
CA LYS A 54 14.24 27.21 -17.98
C LYS A 54 13.06 26.85 -17.09
N GLU A 55 12.03 27.69 -17.05
CA GLU A 55 10.80 27.42 -16.31
C GLU A 55 10.06 26.22 -16.90
N ASP A 56 9.93 26.14 -18.23
CA ASP A 56 9.34 24.99 -18.92
C ASP A 56 10.14 23.71 -18.67
N PHE A 57 11.48 23.77 -18.73
CA PHE A 57 12.33 22.60 -18.47
C PHE A 57 12.24 22.13 -17.02
N ALA A 58 12.24 23.05 -16.05
CA ALA A 58 12.09 22.73 -14.63
C ALA A 58 10.73 22.10 -14.31
N ALA A 59 9.65 22.61 -14.92
CA ALA A 59 8.31 22.05 -14.78
C ALA A 59 8.23 20.61 -15.34
N VAL A 60 8.86 20.36 -16.50
CA VAL A 60 8.94 19.02 -17.10
C VAL A 60 9.78 18.08 -16.24
N GLU A 61 10.93 18.52 -15.72
CA GLU A 61 11.76 17.72 -14.81
C GLU A 61 11.01 17.33 -13.53
N GLU A 62 10.28 18.27 -12.92
CA GLU A 62 9.48 17.99 -11.73
C GLU A 62 8.36 16.96 -12.03
N GLN A 63 7.72 17.06 -13.19
CA GLN A 63 6.72 16.09 -13.64
C GLN A 63 7.34 14.69 -13.81
N LEU A 64 8.48 14.58 -14.51
CA LEU A 64 9.16 13.30 -14.70
C LEU A 64 9.62 12.68 -13.38
N LEU A 65 10.10 13.49 -12.43
CA LEU A 65 10.47 13.03 -11.09
C LEU A 65 9.25 12.52 -10.30
N LYS A 66 8.11 13.23 -10.38
CA LYS A 66 6.86 12.80 -9.74
C LYS A 66 6.35 11.48 -10.33
N GLU A 67 6.28 11.40 -11.66
CA GLU A 67 5.85 10.18 -12.36
C GLU A 67 6.78 9.00 -12.07
N GLY A 68 8.10 9.22 -12.14
CA GLY A 68 9.09 8.20 -11.81
C GLY A 68 8.97 7.70 -10.37
N LYS A 69 8.75 8.61 -9.41
CA LYS A 69 8.55 8.25 -8.00
C LYS A 69 7.28 7.40 -7.82
N GLU A 70 6.16 7.80 -8.42
CA GLU A 70 4.89 7.06 -8.33
C GLU A 70 4.99 5.66 -8.96
N GLN A 71 5.68 5.54 -10.10
CA GLN A 71 5.93 4.24 -10.74
C GLN A 71 6.79 3.32 -9.88
N ILE A 72 7.84 3.86 -9.25
CA ILE A 72 8.70 3.09 -8.35
C ILE A 72 7.93 2.67 -7.10
N GLU A 73 7.18 3.58 -6.48
CA GLU A 73 6.42 3.32 -5.26
C GLU A 73 5.37 2.23 -5.47
N THR A 74 4.61 2.31 -6.55
CA THR A 74 3.62 1.29 -6.92
C THR A 74 4.27 -0.06 -7.21
N GLY A 75 5.43 -0.07 -7.88
CA GLY A 75 6.21 -1.29 -8.14
C GLY A 75 6.79 -1.94 -6.87
N VAL A 76 7.31 -1.13 -5.94
CA VAL A 76 7.83 -1.61 -4.64
C VAL A 76 6.70 -2.17 -3.78
N ARG A 77 5.59 -1.43 -3.64
CA ARG A 77 4.41 -1.85 -2.89
C ARG A 77 3.90 -3.20 -3.37
N ARG A 78 3.82 -3.40 -4.69
CA ARG A 78 3.39 -4.68 -5.29
C ARG A 78 4.27 -5.85 -4.87
N ARG A 79 5.60 -5.70 -4.93
CA ARG A 79 6.55 -6.75 -4.54
C ARG A 79 6.43 -7.10 -3.06
N ILE A 80 6.22 -6.10 -2.21
CA ILE A 80 6.02 -6.29 -0.77
C ILE A 80 4.73 -7.07 -0.50
N MET A 81 3.62 -6.67 -1.12
CA MET A 81 2.31 -7.32 -0.94
C MET A 81 2.33 -8.79 -1.41
N ASP A 82 2.99 -9.09 -2.52
CA ASP A 82 3.15 -10.47 -2.99
C ASP A 82 3.95 -11.32 -1.98
N ARG A 83 5.04 -10.78 -1.44
CA ARG A 83 5.83 -11.49 -0.41
C ARG A 83 5.04 -11.71 0.88
N LEU A 84 4.26 -10.72 1.32
CA LEU A 84 3.41 -10.82 2.50
C LEU A 84 2.35 -11.93 2.34
N LEU A 85 1.69 -11.99 1.18
CA LEU A 85 0.68 -13.02 0.91
C LEU A 85 1.30 -14.43 0.94
N TRP A 86 2.46 -14.62 0.32
CA TRP A 86 3.16 -15.91 0.34
C TRP A 86 3.66 -16.30 1.73
N ALA A 87 4.18 -15.33 2.50
CA ALA A 87 4.60 -15.56 3.87
C ALA A 87 3.41 -15.99 4.75
N ASP A 88 2.26 -15.34 4.60
CA ASP A 88 1.04 -15.66 5.34
C ASP A 88 0.51 -17.07 5.01
N VAL A 89 0.45 -17.44 3.72
CA VAL A 89 0.11 -18.80 3.29
C VAL A 89 1.06 -19.83 3.90
N PHE A 90 2.37 -19.53 3.89
CA PHE A 90 3.37 -20.41 4.52
C PHE A 90 3.14 -20.58 6.01
N PHE A 91 2.93 -19.48 6.76
CA PHE A 91 2.66 -19.54 8.18
C PHE A 91 1.39 -20.32 8.50
N ASN A 92 0.30 -20.12 7.75
CA ASN A 92 -0.93 -20.88 7.93
C ASN A 92 -0.75 -22.38 7.70
N ILE A 93 0.02 -22.79 6.68
CA ILE A 93 0.37 -24.21 6.46
C ILE A 93 1.21 -24.73 7.62
N PHE A 94 2.21 -23.96 8.07
CA PHE A 94 3.07 -24.33 9.18
C PHE A 94 2.28 -24.53 10.48
N PHE A 95 1.39 -23.58 10.83
CA PHE A 95 0.53 -23.67 12.02
C PHE A 95 -0.47 -24.81 11.92
N LEU A 96 -1.03 -25.08 10.74
CA LEU A 96 -1.89 -26.23 10.51
C LEU A 96 -1.14 -27.55 10.78
N CYS A 97 0.06 -27.72 10.23
CA CYS A 97 0.89 -28.90 10.47
C CYS A 97 1.31 -29.02 11.94
N LEU A 98 1.67 -27.91 12.58
CA LEU A 98 2.01 -27.88 14.01
C LEU A 98 0.81 -28.30 14.86
N GLY A 99 -0.38 -27.74 14.60
CA GLY A 99 -1.62 -28.07 15.29
C GLY A 99 -1.98 -29.55 15.15
N MET A 100 -1.83 -30.13 13.96
CA MET A 100 -2.04 -31.57 13.74
C MET A 100 -1.05 -32.44 14.54
N LYS A 101 0.22 -32.04 14.63
CA LYS A 101 1.23 -32.76 15.43
C LYS A 101 0.95 -32.66 16.93
N VAL A 102 0.59 -31.48 17.43
CA VAL A 102 0.22 -31.26 18.83
C VAL A 102 -0.99 -32.11 19.20
N LYS A 103 -2.03 -32.10 18.35
CA LYS A 103 -3.21 -32.96 18.52
C LYS A 103 -2.83 -34.44 18.59
N ASN A 104 -2.00 -34.93 17.66
CA ASN A 104 -1.56 -36.33 17.65
C ASN A 104 -0.73 -36.66 18.90
N LEU A 105 0.13 -35.76 19.35
CA LEU A 105 0.91 -35.93 20.58
C LEU A 105 0.00 -36.06 21.80
N PHE A 106 -1.04 -35.22 21.88
CA PHE A 106 -2.02 -35.25 22.96
C PHE A 106 -2.85 -36.54 22.95
N LEU A 107 -3.37 -36.94 21.79
CA LEU A 107 -4.12 -38.20 21.64
C LEU A 107 -3.27 -39.42 22.04
N ASN A 108 -2.01 -39.48 21.60
CA ASN A 108 -1.10 -40.56 21.96
C ASN A 108 -0.74 -40.56 23.45
N ALA A 109 -0.75 -39.39 24.12
CA ALA A 109 -0.49 -39.31 25.56
C ALA A 109 -1.65 -39.89 26.38
N ILE A 110 -2.90 -39.74 25.92
CA ILE A 110 -4.09 -40.30 26.56
C ILE A 110 -4.13 -41.84 26.48
N GLU A 111 -3.57 -42.44 25.42
CA GLU A 111 -3.51 -43.90 25.25
C GLU A 111 -2.52 -44.60 26.20
N LEU A 112 -1.76 -43.88 27.04
CA LEU A 112 -0.76 -44.46 27.92
C LEU A 112 -1.38 -45.17 29.15
N PRO A 113 -0.95 -46.40 29.49
CA PRO A 113 -1.58 -47.23 30.53
C PRO A 113 -1.60 -46.64 31.95
N TRP A 114 -0.73 -45.69 32.26
CA TRP A 114 -0.63 -45.05 33.57
C TRP A 114 -1.56 -43.86 33.76
N TYR A 115 -2.20 -43.36 32.69
CA TYR A 115 -3.11 -42.22 32.75
C TYR A 115 -4.48 -42.60 33.37
N GLY A 116 -4.86 -43.88 33.37
CA GLY A 116 -6.17 -44.36 33.82
C GLY A 116 -6.25 -44.99 35.22
N LYS A 117 -5.29 -44.77 36.13
CA LYS A 117 -5.22 -45.53 37.41
C LYS A 117 -5.55 -44.76 38.69
N SER A 118 -5.99 -43.50 38.64
CA SER A 118 -6.44 -42.77 39.83
C SER A 118 -7.90 -42.27 39.70
N MET A 119 -8.82 -43.13 40.12
CA MET A 119 -9.93 -42.88 41.06
C MET A 119 -10.83 -41.64 40.83
N SER A 120 -12.06 -41.88 40.34
CA SER A 120 -13.30 -41.09 40.53
C SER A 120 -13.28 -39.59 40.20
N TYR A 121 -12.92 -39.23 38.97
CA TYR A 121 -13.09 -37.88 38.38
C TYR A 121 -13.62 -37.96 36.92
N ASP A 122 -14.33 -39.04 36.58
CA ASP A 122 -14.54 -39.49 35.19
C ASP A 122 -15.51 -38.64 34.34
N GLU A 123 -16.33 -37.76 34.94
CA GLU A 123 -17.31 -36.95 34.17
C GLU A 123 -16.85 -35.50 33.90
N LEU A 124 -16.13 -34.84 34.83
CA LEU A 124 -15.61 -33.49 34.60
C LEU A 124 -14.44 -33.47 33.61
N ASN A 125 -13.55 -34.45 33.69
CA ASN A 125 -12.37 -34.51 32.82
C ASN A 125 -12.76 -34.83 31.36
N MET A 126 -13.85 -35.58 31.14
CA MET A 126 -14.37 -35.85 29.79
C MET A 126 -14.98 -34.60 29.13
N GLN A 127 -15.51 -33.66 29.94
CA GLN A 127 -16.02 -32.38 29.46
C GLN A 127 -14.88 -31.39 29.14
N GLU A 128 -13.79 -31.39 29.92
CA GLU A 128 -12.60 -30.57 29.67
C GLU A 128 -11.76 -31.05 28.49
N ASP A 129 -11.60 -32.37 28.31
CA ASP A 129 -10.94 -32.95 27.13
C ASP A 129 -11.74 -32.64 25.84
N PHE A 130 -13.08 -32.68 25.92
CA PHE A 130 -13.95 -32.31 24.80
C PHE A 130 -13.83 -30.82 24.45
N GLN A 131 -13.71 -29.94 25.45
CA GLN A 131 -13.65 -28.50 25.25
C GLN A 131 -12.29 -28.05 24.68
N THR A 132 -11.19 -28.63 25.17
CA THR A 132 -9.85 -28.45 24.62
C THR A 132 -9.76 -29.00 23.18
N PHE A 133 -10.37 -30.16 22.92
CA PHE A 133 -10.48 -30.71 21.56
C PHE A 133 -11.31 -29.82 20.61
N LEU A 134 -12.40 -29.22 21.10
CA LEU A 134 -13.21 -28.25 20.36
C LEU A 134 -12.44 -26.97 20.03
N GLN A 135 -11.61 -26.48 20.96
CA GLN A 135 -10.75 -25.34 20.71
C GLN A 135 -9.71 -25.65 19.63
N PHE A 136 -9.00 -26.79 19.72
CA PHE A 136 -8.03 -27.18 18.70
C PHE A 136 -8.68 -27.37 17.31
N THR A 137 -9.86 -27.98 17.25
CA THR A 137 -10.57 -28.16 15.98
C THR A 137 -11.06 -26.83 15.39
N SER A 138 -11.48 -25.89 16.23
CA SER A 138 -11.85 -24.54 15.78
C SER A 138 -10.67 -23.75 15.21
N ILE A 139 -9.48 -23.81 15.85
CA ILE A 139 -8.25 -23.16 15.36
C ILE A 139 -7.83 -23.76 14.02
N ILE A 140 -7.82 -25.10 13.91
CA ILE A 140 -7.49 -25.81 12.67
C ILE A 140 -8.46 -25.42 11.54
N MET A 141 -9.76 -25.35 11.84
CA MET A 141 -10.79 -24.94 10.89
C MET A 141 -10.62 -23.48 10.46
N GLY A 142 -10.28 -22.58 11.40
CA GLY A 142 -9.95 -21.19 11.12
C GLY A 142 -8.76 -21.03 10.18
N CYS A 143 -7.64 -21.70 10.47
CA CYS A 143 -6.45 -21.72 9.60
C CYS A 143 -6.79 -22.22 8.19
N PHE A 144 -7.63 -23.26 8.07
CA PHE A 144 -8.03 -23.80 6.78
C PHE A 144 -8.88 -22.82 5.96
N LEU A 145 -9.85 -22.14 6.58
CA LEU A 145 -10.67 -21.12 5.94
C LEU A 145 -9.81 -19.94 5.46
N PHE A 146 -8.86 -19.50 6.28
CA PHE A 146 -7.93 -18.43 5.93
C PHE A 146 -7.04 -18.80 4.74
N LEU A 147 -6.52 -20.03 4.68
CA LEU A 147 -5.78 -20.53 3.51
C LEU A 147 -6.61 -20.46 2.23
N ILE A 148 -7.89 -20.86 2.29
CA ILE A 148 -8.79 -20.79 1.14
C ILE A 148 -8.98 -19.34 0.70
N CYS A 149 -9.17 -18.41 1.65
CA CYS A 149 -9.27 -16.98 1.34
C CYS A 149 -8.02 -16.43 0.65
N ASP A 150 -6.82 -16.77 1.14
CA ASP A 150 -5.57 -16.29 0.54
C ASP A 150 -5.34 -16.85 -0.87
N LEU A 151 -5.65 -18.14 -1.07
CA LEU A 151 -5.61 -18.78 -2.38
C LEU A 151 -6.62 -18.14 -3.35
N ALA A 152 -7.82 -17.79 -2.86
CA ALA A 152 -8.83 -17.09 -3.66
C ALA A 152 -8.38 -15.68 -4.04
N ILE A 153 -7.82 -14.90 -3.11
CA ILE A 153 -7.27 -13.57 -3.37
C ILE A 153 -6.15 -13.66 -4.42
N TRP A 154 -5.23 -14.61 -4.25
CA TRP A 154 -4.16 -14.86 -5.21
C TRP A 154 -4.70 -15.24 -6.61
N ALA A 155 -5.68 -16.13 -6.68
CA ALA A 155 -6.29 -16.55 -7.94
C ALA A 155 -7.05 -15.40 -8.64
N LEU A 156 -7.74 -14.56 -7.88
CA LEU A 156 -8.43 -13.37 -8.38
C LEU A 156 -7.44 -12.33 -8.92
N LYS A 157 -6.34 -12.09 -8.18
CA LYS A 157 -5.24 -11.23 -8.60
C LYS A 157 -4.61 -11.71 -9.91
N LYS A 158 -4.46 -13.03 -10.08
CA LYS A 158 -3.94 -13.64 -11.31
C LYS A 158 -4.88 -13.46 -12.51
N ARG A 159 -6.20 -13.54 -12.33
CA ARG A 159 -7.18 -13.47 -13.44
C ARG A 159 -7.50 -12.04 -13.91
N LYS A 160 -7.61 -11.06 -13.01
CA LYS A 160 -8.19 -9.73 -13.34
C LYS A 160 -7.19 -8.61 -13.64
N GLY A 161 -5.88 -8.87 -13.65
CA GLY A 161 -4.88 -7.90 -14.13
C GLY A 161 -4.82 -6.61 -13.29
N GLU A 162 -4.56 -5.47 -13.95
CA GLU A 162 -4.24 -4.17 -13.31
C GLU A 162 -5.39 -3.52 -12.56
N ASN A 163 -6.59 -3.53 -13.12
CA ASN A 163 -7.75 -2.81 -12.59
C ASN A 163 -8.29 -3.38 -11.28
N PHE A 164 -7.95 -4.63 -10.94
CA PHE A 164 -8.39 -5.28 -9.69
C PHE A 164 -7.36 -5.17 -8.56
N ARG A 165 -6.19 -4.55 -8.81
CA ARG A 165 -5.10 -4.47 -7.83
C ARG A 165 -5.46 -3.64 -6.60
N MET A 166 -6.08 -2.48 -6.81
CA MET A 166 -6.42 -1.60 -5.68
C MET A 166 -7.40 -2.29 -4.72
N PHE A 167 -8.40 -2.98 -5.27
CA PHE A 167 -9.34 -3.79 -4.50
C PHE A 167 -8.65 -4.97 -3.77
N SER A 168 -7.70 -5.63 -4.42
CA SER A 168 -6.92 -6.73 -3.83
C SER A 168 -6.13 -6.29 -2.60
N ASP A 169 -5.58 -5.08 -2.58
CA ASP A 169 -4.77 -4.57 -1.47
C ASP A 169 -5.62 -4.29 -0.22
N TYR A 170 -6.79 -3.66 -0.40
CA TYR A 170 -7.77 -3.47 0.68
C TYR A 170 -8.28 -4.81 1.21
N THR A 171 -8.57 -5.75 0.31
CA THR A 171 -9.04 -7.09 0.68
C THR A 171 -8.00 -7.84 1.50
N LEU A 172 -6.71 -7.79 1.11
CA LEU A 172 -5.63 -8.44 1.88
C LEU A 172 -5.47 -7.80 3.26
N THR A 173 -5.49 -6.47 3.33
CA THR A 173 -5.36 -5.74 4.61
C THR A 173 -6.51 -6.08 5.56
N LEU A 174 -7.74 -6.14 5.04
CA LEU A 174 -8.92 -6.56 5.81
C LEU A 174 -8.81 -8.02 6.26
N SER A 175 -8.33 -8.92 5.40
CA SER A 175 -8.10 -10.32 5.75
C SER A 175 -7.10 -10.47 6.89
N LEU A 176 -5.96 -9.77 6.84
CA LEU A 176 -4.95 -9.76 7.90
C LEU A 176 -5.52 -9.23 9.22
N PHE A 177 -6.33 -8.16 9.17
CA PHE A 177 -7.01 -7.62 10.34
C PHE A 177 -7.96 -8.67 10.96
N LEU A 178 -8.80 -9.32 10.16
CA LEU A 178 -9.72 -10.36 10.63
C LEU A 178 -8.99 -11.56 11.23
N LYS A 179 -7.86 -11.98 10.65
CA LYS A 179 -6.98 -13.03 11.21
C LYS A 179 -6.45 -12.64 12.59
N SER A 180 -5.95 -11.42 12.72
CA SER A 180 -5.45 -10.90 14.00
C SER A 180 -6.54 -10.86 15.07
N LEU A 181 -7.74 -10.41 14.69
CA LEU A 181 -8.90 -10.37 15.58
C LEU A 181 -9.31 -11.78 16.02
N TYR A 182 -9.36 -12.74 15.09
CA TYR A 182 -9.65 -14.13 15.39
C TYR A 182 -8.64 -14.73 16.37
N ALA A 183 -7.34 -14.50 16.15
CA ALA A 183 -6.29 -14.97 17.05
C ALA A 183 -6.42 -14.39 18.47
N VAL A 184 -6.75 -13.10 18.59
CA VAL A 184 -7.00 -12.45 19.89
C VAL A 184 -8.21 -13.05 20.58
N ILE A 185 -9.32 -13.24 19.86
CA ILE A 185 -10.54 -13.87 20.42
C ILE A 185 -10.22 -15.27 20.93
N MET A 186 -9.53 -16.09 20.13
CA MET A 186 -9.17 -17.45 20.54
C MET A 186 -8.22 -17.47 21.74
N ALA A 187 -7.28 -16.53 21.83
CA ALA A 187 -6.39 -16.39 22.99
C ALA A 187 -7.17 -15.96 24.25
N MET A 188 -8.11 -15.02 24.14
CA MET A 188 -8.98 -14.59 25.24
C MET A 188 -9.85 -15.74 25.75
N VAL A 189 -10.44 -16.51 24.83
CA VAL A 189 -11.21 -17.71 25.17
C VAL A 189 -10.31 -18.70 25.91
N GLY A 190 -9.14 -19.03 25.37
CA GLY A 190 -8.19 -19.94 26.02
C GLY A 190 -7.78 -19.47 27.42
N PHE A 191 -7.48 -18.17 27.61
CA PHE A 191 -7.14 -17.61 28.92
C PHE A 191 -8.30 -17.67 29.91
N PHE A 192 -9.53 -17.41 29.46
CA PHE A 192 -10.72 -17.50 30.30
C PHE A 192 -10.94 -18.92 30.83
N TYR A 193 -10.72 -19.94 29.99
CA TYR A 193 -10.78 -21.33 30.44
C TYR A 193 -9.69 -21.64 31.46
N LEU A 194 -8.44 -21.30 31.17
CA LEU A 194 -7.31 -21.51 32.09
C LEU A 194 -7.53 -20.80 33.45
N TYR A 195 -8.09 -19.59 33.44
CA TYR A 195 -8.40 -18.85 34.66
C TYR A 195 -9.48 -19.54 35.49
N ASN A 196 -10.56 -20.01 34.88
CA ASN A 196 -11.61 -20.73 35.59
C ASN A 196 -11.12 -22.06 36.16
N GLU A 197 -10.24 -22.76 35.46
CA GLU A 197 -9.60 -23.99 35.92
C GLU A 197 -8.72 -23.73 37.17
N LEU A 198 -7.86 -22.71 37.13
CA LEU A 198 -7.03 -22.31 38.27
C LEU A 198 -7.87 -21.80 39.46
N ALA A 199 -8.95 -21.07 39.20
CA ALA A 199 -9.84 -20.59 40.23
C ALA A 199 -10.66 -21.73 40.87
N GLY A 200 -11.07 -22.73 40.08
CA GLY A 200 -11.74 -23.94 40.56
C GLY A 200 -10.85 -24.86 41.37
N LEU A 201 -9.54 -24.90 41.08
CA LEU A 201 -8.55 -25.64 41.88
C LEU A 201 -8.21 -24.96 43.23
N CYS A 202 -8.52 -23.67 43.39
CA CYS A 202 -8.24 -22.90 44.60
C CYS A 202 -9.45 -22.75 45.55
N GLY A 203 -10.62 -23.31 45.21
CA GLY A 203 -11.85 -23.27 46.01
C GLY A 203 -12.21 -24.63 46.61
#